data_AF-A0A3N7H628-F1
#
_entry.id   AF-A0A3N7H628-F1
#
_cell.length_a   1.000
_cell.length_b   1.000
_cell.length_c   1.000
_cell.angle_alpha   90.00
_cell.angle_beta   90.00
_cell.angle_gamma   90.00
#
_symmetry.space_group_name_H-M   'P 1'
#
loop_
_entity.id
_entity.type
_entity.pdbx_description
1 polymer ?
#
loop_
_entity_poly.entity_id
_entity_poly.type
_entity_poly.pdbx_seq_one_letter_code
_entity_poly.pdbx_strand_id
1 'polypeptide(L)'
;MRNLIIITSVVFIAIVITSYLYFSNLRKDEPPGQENTEIAGEEITSADRATGYAAPLWTFDLNAEPVSKPIVCIFDDRQRFVLIQDAYHILYAISASGEKLWNAQLPGAIVGNIHQLSDSSLLFTTAERLYRIDTAGDPLPGFSLRLSQKATGRGATPSYENTEDIRIEVEAGNRILSFDHRGRQLQSRSIRADEASNATVGDQEMPDSTDVTLATDCGPLFFYGPLSEKEGNYLLCGKDDGKLYCYRYE
;
A
#
# COMPACT_ATOMS: atom_id res chain seq x y z
N MET A 1 -13.51 19.51 -40.97
CA MET A 1 -13.22 19.30 -39.53
C MET A 1 -14.43 19.51 -38.62
N ARG A 2 -15.24 20.57 -38.81
CA ARG A 2 -16.43 20.85 -37.95
C ARG A 2 -17.51 19.76 -37.97
N ASN A 3 -17.76 19.13 -39.12
CA ASN A 3 -18.79 18.08 -39.25
C ASN A 3 -18.39 16.75 -38.57
N LEU A 4 -17.09 16.45 -38.48
CA LEU A 4 -16.61 15.21 -37.84
C LEU A 4 -16.80 15.26 -36.32
N ILE A 5 -16.53 16.42 -35.70
CA ILE A 5 -16.71 16.64 -34.25
C ILE A 5 -18.20 16.60 -33.87
N ILE A 6 -19.10 17.09 -34.73
CA ILE A 6 -20.54 17.03 -34.50
C ILE A 6 -21.02 15.56 -34.55
N ILE A 7 -20.55 14.78 -35.51
CA ILE A 7 -20.95 13.38 -35.66
C ILE A 7 -20.48 12.53 -34.46
N THR A 8 -19.23 12.69 -34.01
CA THR A 8 -18.73 11.93 -32.85
C THR A 8 -19.43 12.29 -31.56
N SER A 9 -19.79 13.57 -31.39
CA SER A 9 -20.54 14.03 -30.22
C SER A 9 -21.97 13.50 -30.18
N VAL A 10 -22.66 13.45 -31.34
CA VAL A 10 -24.01 12.86 -31.45
C VAL A 10 -23.99 11.36 -31.17
N VAL A 11 -22.99 10.63 -31.66
CA VAL A 11 -22.82 9.19 -31.38
C VAL A 11 -22.56 8.93 -29.90
N PHE A 12 -21.73 9.75 -29.25
CA PHE A 12 -21.46 9.62 -27.82
C PHE A 12 -22.72 9.85 -26.97
N ILE A 13 -23.51 10.88 -27.30
CA ILE A 13 -24.78 11.17 -26.61
C ILE A 13 -25.78 10.02 -26.80
N ALA A 14 -25.87 9.45 -28.02
CA ALA A 14 -26.73 8.31 -28.28
C ALA A 14 -26.34 7.09 -27.42
N ILE A 15 -25.05 6.78 -27.31
CA ILE A 15 -24.55 5.66 -26.48
C ILE A 15 -24.88 5.87 -25.00
N VAL A 16 -24.68 7.09 -24.47
CA VAL A 16 -25.01 7.40 -23.07
C VAL A 16 -26.50 7.26 -22.80
N ILE A 17 -27.36 7.73 -23.72
CA ILE A 17 -28.82 7.60 -23.59
C ILE A 17 -29.23 6.12 -23.65
N THR A 18 -28.67 5.32 -24.57
CA THR A 18 -29.00 3.88 -24.67
C THR A 18 -28.55 3.12 -23.43
N SER A 19 -27.35 3.40 -22.90
CA SER A 19 -26.87 2.80 -21.64
C SER A 19 -27.74 3.20 -20.44
N TYR A 20 -28.17 4.47 -20.38
CA TYR A 20 -29.08 4.94 -19.34
C TYR A 20 -30.45 4.26 -19.42
N LEU A 21 -31.02 4.12 -20.61
CA LEU A 21 -32.29 3.42 -20.83
C LEU A 21 -32.19 1.92 -20.51
N TYR A 22 -31.05 1.30 -20.82
CA TYR A 22 -30.78 -0.08 -20.45
C TYR A 22 -30.72 -0.26 -18.92
N PHE A 23 -29.98 0.59 -18.21
CA PHE A 23 -29.87 0.54 -16.74
C PHE A 23 -31.16 0.91 -16.01
N SER A 24 -31.96 1.83 -16.56
CA SER A 24 -33.25 2.20 -15.97
C SER A 24 -34.31 1.12 -16.17
N ASN A 25 -34.21 0.30 -17.22
CA ASN A 25 -35.04 -0.90 -17.38
C ASN A 25 -34.64 -2.03 -16.44
N LEU A 26 -33.34 -2.22 -16.13
CA LEU A 26 -32.89 -3.20 -15.12
C LEU A 26 -33.41 -2.91 -13.70
N ARG A 27 -33.81 -1.66 -13.42
CA ARG A 27 -34.35 -1.25 -12.13
C ARG A 27 -35.86 -1.49 -11.99
N LYS A 28 -36.55 -1.93 -13.05
CA LYS A 28 -38.00 -2.18 -13.04
C LYS A 28 -38.40 -3.61 -12.69
N ASP A 29 -37.45 -4.53 -12.56
CA ASP A 29 -37.73 -5.95 -12.26
C ASP A 29 -37.71 -6.28 -10.77
N GLU A 30 -37.67 -5.26 -9.89
CA GLU A 30 -37.84 -5.44 -8.44
C GLU A 30 -39.34 -5.40 -8.09
N PRO A 31 -39.93 -6.49 -7.56
CA PRO A 31 -41.33 -6.50 -7.15
C PRO A 31 -41.54 -5.69 -5.87
N PRO A 32 -42.72 -5.06 -5.66
CA PRO A 32 -42.89 -4.10 -4.58
C PRO A 32 -43.20 -4.76 -3.22
N GLY A 33 -42.41 -4.38 -2.21
CA GLY A 33 -42.79 -4.07 -0.83
C GLY A 33 -43.54 -5.10 0.02
N GLN A 34 -42.92 -5.52 1.13
CA GLN A 34 -43.64 -5.75 2.39
C GLN A 34 -42.87 -5.14 3.57
N GLU A 35 -43.55 -4.24 4.27
CA GLU A 35 -43.13 -3.58 5.50
C GLU A 35 -43.81 -4.27 6.71
N ASN A 36 -42.99 -4.55 7.73
CA ASN A 36 -43.23 -4.87 9.16
C ASN A 36 -43.96 -6.17 9.57
N THR A 37 -43.30 -7.04 10.36
CA THR A 37 -43.53 -7.26 11.82
C THR A 37 -42.72 -8.48 12.35
N GLU A 38 -41.85 -8.21 13.34
CA GLU A 38 -41.53 -9.00 14.57
C GLU A 38 -41.16 -10.51 14.52
N ILE A 39 -39.87 -10.76 14.77
CA ILE A 39 -39.21 -11.81 15.60
C ILE A 39 -39.87 -13.20 15.69
N ALA A 40 -39.26 -14.19 15.03
CA ALA A 40 -39.10 -15.54 15.57
C ALA A 40 -37.81 -16.16 15.01
N GLY A 41 -36.99 -16.70 15.91
CA GLY A 41 -35.59 -17.06 15.66
C GLY A 41 -35.40 -18.12 14.57
N GLU A 42 -34.43 -17.86 13.70
CA GLU A 42 -33.83 -18.88 12.86
C GLU A 42 -32.54 -19.35 13.52
N GLU A 43 -32.55 -20.63 13.92
CA GLU A 43 -31.42 -21.33 14.50
C GLU A 43 -30.20 -21.22 13.59
N ILE A 44 -29.13 -20.63 14.11
CA ILE A 44 -27.82 -20.67 13.50
C ILE A 44 -27.38 -22.14 13.50
N THR A 45 -27.44 -22.79 12.35
CA THR A 45 -26.81 -24.10 12.15
C THR A 45 -25.34 -23.98 12.51
N SER A 46 -24.92 -24.76 13.50
CA SER A 46 -23.63 -24.73 14.20
C SER A 46 -22.43 -25.21 13.38
N ALA A 47 -22.45 -25.06 12.05
CA ALA A 47 -21.38 -25.50 11.15
C ALA A 47 -20.31 -24.43 10.86
N ASP A 48 -20.54 -23.15 11.18
CA ASP A 48 -19.62 -22.05 10.86
C ASP A 48 -18.73 -21.60 12.04
N ARG A 49 -18.65 -22.41 13.11
CA ARG A 49 -17.83 -22.15 14.30
C ARG A 49 -16.45 -22.83 14.29
N ALA A 50 -15.90 -23.13 13.13
CA ALA A 50 -14.63 -23.82 13.00
C ALA A 50 -13.45 -22.88 12.70
N THR A 51 -13.36 -21.71 13.33
CA THR A 51 -12.08 -21.05 13.65
C THR A 51 -12.29 -20.11 14.84
N GLY A 52 -11.50 -20.26 15.91
CA GLY A 52 -11.60 -19.42 17.13
C GLY A 52 -11.05 -18.01 16.97
N TYR A 53 -11.18 -17.39 15.79
CA TYR A 53 -10.51 -16.15 15.42
C TYR A 53 -11.46 -14.95 15.52
N ALA A 54 -10.95 -13.80 16.00
CA ALA A 54 -11.69 -12.56 16.00
C ALA A 54 -12.02 -12.14 14.55
N ALA A 55 -13.24 -11.67 14.31
CA ALA A 55 -13.60 -11.11 13.00
C ALA A 55 -12.71 -9.89 12.68
N PRO A 56 -12.28 -9.70 11.41
CA PRO A 56 -11.51 -8.53 11.04
C PRO A 56 -12.33 -7.25 11.24
N LEU A 57 -11.67 -6.20 11.71
CA LEU A 57 -12.24 -4.85 11.81
C LEU A 57 -12.63 -4.32 10.42
N TRP A 58 -11.77 -4.58 9.44
CA TRP A 58 -12.04 -4.33 8.02
C TRP A 58 -11.17 -5.22 7.15
N THR A 59 -11.57 -5.36 5.90
CA THR A 59 -10.83 -6.06 4.84
C THR A 59 -10.71 -5.16 3.62
N PHE A 60 -9.57 -5.23 2.92
CA PHE A 60 -9.32 -4.51 1.69
C PHE A 60 -8.97 -5.47 0.56
N ASP A 61 -9.65 -5.36 -0.57
CA ASP A 61 -9.40 -6.17 -1.77
C ASP A 61 -8.22 -5.62 -2.58
N LEU A 62 -7.21 -6.45 -2.77
CA LEU A 62 -6.10 -6.22 -3.70
C LEU A 62 -6.43 -6.87 -5.05
N ASN A 63 -5.71 -6.48 -6.11
CA ASN A 63 -5.90 -7.12 -7.41
C ASN A 63 -5.12 -8.44 -7.54
N ALA A 64 -4.15 -8.67 -6.65
CA ALA A 64 -3.36 -9.89 -6.54
C ALA A 64 -2.87 -10.08 -5.09
N GLU A 65 -2.19 -11.20 -4.86
CA GLU A 65 -1.53 -11.51 -3.59
C GLU A 65 -0.58 -10.37 -3.16
N PRO A 66 -0.53 -10.02 -1.86
CA PRO A 66 0.40 -9.02 -1.36
C PRO A 66 1.84 -9.51 -1.44
N VAL A 67 2.74 -8.67 -1.95
CA VAL A 67 4.18 -8.98 -2.09
C VAL A 67 5.08 -8.14 -1.19
N SER A 68 4.49 -7.19 -0.45
CA SER A 68 5.20 -6.40 0.55
C SER A 68 4.55 -6.52 1.92
N LYS A 69 5.33 -6.30 2.98
CA LYS A 69 4.77 -6.07 4.32
C LYS A 69 3.91 -4.80 4.28
N PRO A 70 2.75 -4.77 4.97
CA PRO A 70 2.06 -3.51 5.21
C PRO A 70 2.97 -2.56 5.97
N ILE A 71 3.00 -1.29 5.58
CA ILE A 71 3.69 -0.23 6.32
C ILE A 71 2.69 0.83 6.74
N VAL A 72 2.72 1.23 8.01
CA VAL A 72 1.89 2.31 8.53
C VAL A 72 2.67 3.61 8.49
N CYS A 73 2.15 4.60 7.77
CA CYS A 73 2.69 5.93 7.62
C CYS A 73 1.78 6.97 8.31
N ILE A 74 2.37 8.11 8.65
CA ILE A 74 1.72 9.25 9.30
C ILE A 74 1.21 10.19 8.22
N PHE A 75 -0.08 10.49 8.20
CA PHE A 75 -0.64 11.53 7.33
C PHE A 75 -0.49 12.91 7.98
N ASP A 76 -0.95 13.01 9.24
CA ASP A 76 -0.78 14.14 10.13
C ASP A 76 -0.69 13.64 11.59
N ASP A 77 -0.68 14.53 12.58
CA ASP A 77 -0.56 14.17 13.99
C ASP A 77 -1.58 13.11 14.46
N ARG A 78 -2.76 13.01 13.80
CA ARG A 78 -3.88 12.16 14.21
C ARG A 78 -4.18 11.02 13.26
N GLN A 79 -3.82 11.20 11.99
CA GLN A 79 -4.20 10.31 10.90
C GLN A 79 -3.01 9.46 10.45
N ARG A 80 -3.27 8.18 10.28
CA ARG A 80 -2.33 7.21 9.71
C ARG A 80 -2.96 6.52 8.52
N PHE A 81 -2.12 6.01 7.64
CA PHE A 81 -2.52 5.23 6.49
C PHE A 81 -1.57 4.05 6.29
N VAL A 82 -2.04 3.04 5.59
CA VAL A 82 -1.32 1.82 5.28
C VAL A 82 -0.89 1.85 3.82
N LEU A 83 0.36 1.50 3.55
CA LEU A 83 0.82 1.17 2.21
C LEU A 83 1.07 -0.33 2.07
N ILE A 84 0.69 -0.88 0.92
CA ILE A 84 0.97 -2.28 0.56
C ILE A 84 1.04 -2.43 -0.96
N GLN A 85 1.94 -3.28 -1.44
CA GLN A 85 2.06 -3.62 -2.86
C GLN A 85 1.56 -5.04 -3.13
N ASP A 86 0.83 -5.22 -4.23
CA ASP A 86 0.42 -6.54 -4.72
C ASP A 86 1.35 -7.13 -5.80
N ALA A 87 1.11 -8.38 -6.19
CA ALA A 87 1.89 -9.12 -7.17
C ALA A 87 1.81 -8.53 -8.60
N TYR A 88 0.80 -7.71 -8.88
CA TYR A 88 0.70 -6.91 -10.11
C TYR A 88 1.41 -5.56 -10.01
N HIS A 89 2.14 -5.34 -8.92
CA HIS A 89 2.95 -4.17 -8.65
C HIS A 89 2.13 -2.88 -8.48
N ILE A 90 0.88 -3.01 -8.08
CA ILE A 90 0.05 -1.87 -7.68
C ILE A 90 0.37 -1.56 -6.22
N LEU A 91 0.85 -0.35 -5.96
CA LEU A 91 1.00 0.19 -4.62
C LEU A 91 -0.31 0.86 -4.20
N TYR A 92 -0.90 0.41 -3.09
CA TYR A 92 -2.13 0.97 -2.54
C TYR A 92 -1.82 1.82 -1.32
N ALA A 93 -2.56 2.92 -1.15
CA ALA A 93 -2.69 3.64 0.10
C ALA A 93 -4.10 3.49 0.64
N ILE A 94 -4.19 3.07 1.89
CA ILE A 94 -5.44 2.67 2.55
C ILE A 94 -5.55 3.45 3.87
N SER A 95 -6.70 4.05 4.14
CA SER A 95 -6.92 4.77 5.39
C SER A 95 -6.91 3.81 6.59
N ALA A 96 -6.78 4.34 7.80
CA ALA A 96 -6.94 3.56 9.04
C ALA A 96 -8.30 2.85 9.15
N SER A 97 -9.34 3.33 8.44
CA SER A 97 -10.68 2.73 8.37
C SER A 97 -10.85 1.69 7.25
N GLY A 98 -9.82 1.42 6.46
CA GLY A 98 -9.87 0.44 5.36
C GLY A 98 -10.35 1.00 4.02
N GLU A 99 -10.46 2.33 3.87
CA GLU A 99 -10.88 2.96 2.62
C GLU A 99 -9.67 3.21 1.70
N LYS A 100 -9.85 3.01 0.38
CA LYS A 100 -8.81 3.36 -0.59
C LYS A 100 -8.61 4.87 -0.65
N LEU A 101 -7.40 5.34 -0.35
CA LEU A 101 -7.00 6.72 -0.55
C LEU A 101 -6.54 6.94 -1.99
N TRP A 102 -5.56 6.15 -2.44
CA TRP A 102 -5.05 6.17 -3.81
C TRP A 102 -4.36 4.85 -4.14
N ASN A 103 -3.99 4.67 -5.41
CA ASN A 103 -3.14 3.58 -5.86
C ASN A 103 -2.24 4.04 -7.01
N ALA A 104 -1.09 3.40 -7.18
CA ALA A 104 -0.14 3.68 -8.25
C ALA A 104 0.37 2.38 -8.86
N GLN A 105 0.25 2.24 -10.18
CA GLN A 105 0.88 1.15 -10.93
C GLN A 105 2.39 1.41 -11.01
N LEU A 106 3.19 0.53 -10.42
CA LEU A 106 4.64 0.56 -10.51
C LEU A 106 5.12 -0.39 -11.63
N PRO A 107 6.29 -0.12 -12.25
CA PRO A 107 6.85 -0.95 -13.31
C PRO A 107 7.42 -2.28 -12.79
N GLY A 108 7.42 -2.51 -11.47
CA GLY A 108 8.00 -3.67 -10.83
C GLY A 108 7.80 -3.65 -9.32
N ALA A 109 8.23 -4.73 -8.67
CA ALA A 109 8.24 -4.82 -7.21
C ALA A 109 9.12 -3.71 -6.60
N ILE A 110 8.70 -3.22 -5.43
CA ILE A 110 9.52 -2.36 -4.59
C ILE A 110 10.73 -3.17 -4.13
N VAL A 111 11.91 -2.56 -4.22
CA VAL A 111 13.17 -3.13 -3.73
C VAL A 111 13.49 -2.44 -2.40
N GLY A 112 13.69 -3.24 -1.36
CA GLY A 112 13.87 -2.72 0.00
C GLY A 112 12.57 -2.28 0.66
N ASN A 113 12.64 -1.25 1.49
CA ASN A 113 11.50 -0.72 2.24
C ASN A 113 11.03 0.64 1.70
N ILE A 114 9.78 0.98 2.02
CA ILE A 114 9.29 2.36 1.91
C ILE A 114 9.72 3.11 3.17
N HIS A 115 10.30 4.29 3.01
CA HIS A 115 10.70 5.17 4.10
C HIS A 115 9.85 6.44 4.09
N GLN A 116 9.22 6.77 5.21
CA GLN A 116 8.64 8.10 5.38
C GLN A 116 9.69 9.06 5.92
N LEU A 117 9.88 10.19 5.24
CA LEU A 117 10.83 11.23 5.62
C LEU A 117 10.23 12.22 6.60
N SER A 118 11.05 13.11 7.15
CA SER A 118 10.63 14.13 8.13
C SER A 118 9.63 15.15 7.57
N ASP A 119 9.59 15.33 6.25
CA ASP A 119 8.59 16.15 5.56
C ASP A 119 7.37 15.34 5.08
N SER A 120 7.12 14.19 5.70
CA SER A 120 6.04 13.22 5.42
C SER A 120 6.07 12.58 4.04
N SER A 121 7.00 12.96 3.15
CA SER A 121 7.16 12.33 1.84
C SER A 121 7.61 10.88 1.96
N LEU A 122 7.20 10.06 1.00
CA LEU A 122 7.47 8.63 0.94
C LEU A 122 8.59 8.39 -0.08
N LEU A 123 9.66 7.73 0.37
CA LEU A 123 10.85 7.40 -0.39
C LEU A 123 10.94 5.89 -0.59
N PHE A 124 11.04 5.43 -1.83
CA PHE A 124 11.23 4.02 -2.16
C PHE A 124 11.80 3.87 -3.57
N THR A 125 12.14 2.64 -3.96
CA THR A 125 12.62 2.35 -5.32
C THR A 125 11.99 1.07 -5.85
N THR A 126 11.78 1.00 -7.16
CA THR A 126 11.73 -0.28 -7.87
C THR A 126 13.14 -0.59 -8.39
N ALA A 127 13.31 -1.72 -9.08
CA ALA A 127 14.57 -2.05 -9.71
C ALA A 127 15.09 -0.94 -10.65
N GLU A 128 14.23 -0.17 -11.34
CA GLU A 128 14.67 0.79 -12.35
C GLU A 128 14.43 2.25 -12.01
N ARG A 129 13.63 2.55 -10.98
CA ARG A 129 13.19 3.91 -10.70
C ARG A 129 13.20 4.23 -9.21
N LEU A 130 13.72 5.40 -8.89
CA LEU A 130 13.66 6.00 -7.56
C LEU A 130 12.43 6.91 -7.48
N TYR A 131 11.68 6.76 -6.39
CA TYR A 131 10.44 7.47 -6.12
C TYR A 131 10.57 8.29 -4.86
N ARG A 132 10.05 9.51 -4.95
CA ARG A 132 9.67 10.32 -3.81
C ARG A 132 8.30 10.89 -4.09
N ILE A 133 7.30 10.51 -3.31
CA ILE A 133 5.91 10.93 -3.48
C ILE A 133 5.40 11.57 -2.19
N ASP A 134 4.39 12.42 -2.28
CA ASP A 134 3.72 12.96 -1.10
C ASP A 134 2.69 11.96 -0.54
N THR A 135 1.97 12.36 0.52
CA THR A 135 0.94 11.53 1.15
C THR A 135 -0.31 11.35 0.27
N ALA A 136 -0.50 12.18 -0.76
CA ALA A 136 -1.57 12.06 -1.75
C ALA A 136 -1.19 11.12 -2.92
N GLY A 137 0.05 10.64 -2.95
CA GLY A 137 0.56 9.75 -3.99
C GLY A 137 1.16 10.49 -5.19
N ASP A 138 1.25 11.82 -5.13
CA ASP A 138 1.78 12.63 -6.20
C ASP A 138 3.32 12.69 -6.14
N PRO A 139 4.02 12.59 -7.28
CA PRO A 139 5.48 12.66 -7.31
C PRO A 139 5.99 14.06 -6.96
N LEU A 140 7.02 14.11 -6.11
CA LEU A 140 7.73 15.36 -5.81
C LEU A 140 8.56 15.82 -7.01
N PRO A 141 8.85 17.14 -7.14
CA PRO A 141 9.72 17.65 -8.19
C PRO A 141 11.07 16.91 -8.25
N GLY A 142 11.45 16.49 -9.46
CA GLY A 142 12.65 15.67 -9.70
C GLY A 142 12.42 14.16 -9.59
N PHE A 143 11.23 13.72 -9.20
CA PHE A 143 10.82 12.33 -9.12
C PHE A 143 9.58 12.06 -9.98
N SER A 144 9.27 10.82 -10.35
CA SER A 144 10.17 9.65 -10.25
C SER A 144 11.29 9.73 -11.30
N LEU A 145 12.48 9.25 -10.96
CA LEU A 145 13.64 9.27 -11.86
C LEU A 145 14.11 7.86 -12.20
N ARG A 146 14.72 7.70 -13.38
CA ARG A 146 15.32 6.44 -13.81
C ARG A 146 16.71 6.30 -13.20
N LEU A 147 16.98 5.14 -12.61
CA LEU A 147 18.31 4.81 -12.11
C LEU A 147 19.24 4.44 -13.26
N SER A 148 20.52 4.82 -13.14
CA SER A 148 21.57 4.45 -14.08
C SER A 148 21.97 2.97 -13.98
N GLN A 149 21.67 2.33 -12.84
CA GLN A 149 21.90 0.91 -12.57
C GLN A 149 20.74 0.39 -11.72
N LYS A 150 20.38 -0.90 -11.89
CA LYS A 150 19.24 -1.47 -11.18
C LYS A 150 19.44 -1.48 -9.67
N ALA A 151 18.43 -1.02 -8.93
CA ALA A 151 18.43 -1.11 -7.47
C ALA A 151 18.37 -2.57 -7.01
N THR A 152 19.07 -2.87 -5.91
CA THR A 152 19.12 -4.18 -5.26
C THR A 152 19.14 -4.02 -3.74
N GLY A 153 19.13 -5.13 -3.00
CA GLY A 153 19.37 -5.14 -1.56
C GLY A 153 18.39 -4.27 -0.78
N ARG A 154 18.91 -3.31 -0.01
CA ARG A 154 18.11 -2.43 0.86
C ARG A 154 17.32 -1.36 0.12
N GLY A 155 17.51 -1.23 -1.19
CA GLY A 155 16.80 -0.25 -2.01
C GLY A 155 17.25 1.17 -1.75
N ALA A 156 16.28 2.09 -1.62
CA ALA A 156 16.54 3.50 -1.35
C ALA A 156 16.48 3.78 0.16
N THR A 157 17.57 4.26 0.74
CA THR A 157 17.66 4.61 2.16
C THR A 157 17.98 6.10 2.32
N PRO A 158 17.28 6.82 3.20
CA PRO A 158 17.67 8.18 3.56
C PRO A 158 18.95 8.13 4.43
N SER A 159 19.90 8.99 4.10
CA SER A 159 21.10 9.29 4.88
C SER A 159 21.05 10.77 5.24
N TYR A 160 21.22 11.06 6.52
CA TYR A 160 21.23 12.43 7.02
C TYR A 160 22.68 12.85 7.27
N GLU A 161 23.12 13.90 6.58
CA GLU A 161 24.40 14.56 6.92
C GLU A 161 24.14 15.63 8.00
N ASN A 162 22.97 16.27 7.96
CA ASN A 162 22.40 17.16 8.97
C ASN A 162 20.85 17.16 8.84
N THR A 163 20.12 17.92 9.66
CA THR A 163 18.64 17.96 9.67
C THR A 163 17.99 18.52 8.40
N GLU A 164 18.73 19.26 7.55
CA GLU A 164 18.20 19.95 6.37
C GLU A 164 18.66 19.31 5.05
N ASP A 165 19.77 18.58 5.05
CA ASP A 165 20.36 17.93 3.87
C ASP A 165 20.12 16.42 3.89
N ILE A 166 18.97 16.02 3.35
CA ILE A 166 18.68 14.61 3.09
C ILE A 166 19.46 14.17 1.85
N ARG A 167 20.34 13.19 2.02
CA ARG A 167 20.96 12.42 0.95
C ARG A 167 20.21 11.11 0.79
N ILE A 168 19.85 10.77 -0.44
CA ILE A 168 19.21 9.50 -0.75
C ILE A 168 20.29 8.57 -1.29
N GLU A 169 20.51 7.44 -0.64
CA GLU A 169 21.41 6.39 -1.09
C GLU A 169 20.60 5.24 -1.68
N VAL A 170 20.94 4.81 -2.89
CA VAL A 170 20.32 3.64 -3.55
C VAL A 170 21.38 2.59 -3.76
N GLU A 171 21.20 1.44 -3.12
CA GLU A 171 22.03 0.26 -3.37
C GLU A 171 21.70 -0.30 -4.76
N ALA A 172 22.72 -0.44 -5.60
CA ALA A 172 22.59 -0.89 -6.98
C ALA A 172 23.74 -1.85 -7.30
N GLY A 173 23.57 -3.13 -6.98
CA GLY A 173 24.60 -4.16 -7.09
C GLY A 173 25.83 -3.82 -6.24
N ASN A 174 26.99 -3.68 -6.87
CA ASN A 174 28.24 -3.33 -6.21
C ASN A 174 28.47 -1.81 -6.08
N ARG A 175 27.42 -0.99 -6.24
CA ARG A 175 27.50 0.47 -6.17
C ARG A 175 26.42 1.05 -5.28
N ILE A 176 26.72 2.20 -4.69
CA ILE A 176 25.73 3.09 -4.07
C ILE A 176 25.62 4.33 -4.94
N LEU A 177 24.40 4.62 -5.40
CA LEU A 177 24.05 5.84 -6.11
C LEU A 177 23.51 6.85 -5.11
N SER A 178 24.09 8.05 -5.06
CA SER A 178 23.67 9.10 -4.13
C SER A 178 22.94 10.22 -4.87
N PHE A 179 21.81 10.64 -4.34
CA PHE A 179 20.98 11.74 -4.86
C PHE A 179 20.70 12.77 -3.76
N ASP A 180 20.48 14.02 -4.14
CA ASP A 180 19.92 15.02 -3.23
C ASP A 180 18.40 14.93 -3.13
N HIS A 181 17.82 15.71 -2.22
CA HIS A 181 16.37 15.78 -1.99
C HIS A 181 15.55 16.23 -3.22
N ARG A 182 16.20 16.75 -4.27
CA ARG A 182 15.57 17.18 -5.55
C ARG A 182 15.77 16.17 -6.68
N GLY A 183 16.30 14.99 -6.37
CA GLY A 183 16.54 13.93 -7.35
C GLY A 183 17.76 14.16 -8.23
N ARG A 184 18.62 15.15 -7.95
CA ARG A 184 19.86 15.31 -8.70
C ARG A 184 20.88 14.32 -8.18
N GLN A 185 21.46 13.53 -9.09
CA GLN A 185 22.53 12.60 -8.76
C GLN A 185 23.78 13.39 -8.34
N LEU A 186 24.29 13.07 -7.15
CA LEU A 186 25.47 13.68 -6.55
C LEU A 186 26.72 12.89 -6.93
N GLN A 187 26.76 11.62 -6.57
CA GLN A 187 27.92 10.75 -6.78
C GLN A 187 27.51 9.28 -6.88
N SER A 188 28.47 8.43 -7.25
CA SER A 188 28.33 6.99 -7.13
C SER A 188 29.62 6.40 -6.55
N ARG A 189 29.51 5.52 -5.57
CA ARG A 189 30.66 4.85 -4.94
C ARG A 189 30.53 3.33 -5.08
N SER A 190 31.65 2.62 -5.17
CA SER A 190 31.66 1.15 -5.19
C SER A 190 31.63 0.61 -3.76
N ILE A 191 30.84 -0.43 -3.51
CA ILE A 191 30.87 -1.20 -2.26
C ILE A 191 31.97 -2.25 -2.39
N ARG A 192 32.92 -2.29 -1.44
CA ARG A 192 33.91 -3.38 -1.37
C ARG A 192 33.23 -4.63 -0.79
N ALA A 193 33.65 -5.82 -1.23
CA ALA A 193 33.05 -7.09 -0.79
C ALA A 193 32.99 -7.26 0.75
N ASP A 194 33.89 -6.60 1.49
CA ASP A 194 33.97 -6.67 2.96
C ASP A 194 32.96 -5.78 3.70
N GLU A 195 32.36 -4.77 3.04
CA GLU A 195 31.30 -3.94 3.64
C GLU A 195 29.91 -4.54 3.43
N ALA A 196 29.77 -5.49 2.49
CA ALA A 196 28.53 -6.22 2.26
C ALA A 196 28.13 -7.13 3.44
N SER A 197 29.09 -7.53 4.29
CA SER A 197 28.85 -8.34 5.47
C SER A 197 28.62 -7.55 6.76
N ASN A 198 28.87 -6.22 6.76
CA ASN A 198 28.75 -5.38 7.97
C ASN A 198 27.59 -4.38 7.93
N ALA A 199 26.73 -4.43 6.91
CA ALA A 199 25.45 -3.71 6.91
C ALA A 199 24.32 -4.45 7.66
N THR A 200 24.66 -5.49 8.44
CA THR A 200 23.81 -6.03 9.51
C THR A 200 24.01 -5.19 10.76
N VAL A 201 23.50 -3.96 10.76
CA VAL A 201 23.38 -3.16 11.99
C VAL A 201 21.91 -2.87 12.17
N GLY A 202 21.30 -3.63 13.08
CA GLY A 202 20.01 -3.32 13.69
C GLY A 202 18.77 -3.85 12.97
N ASP A 203 18.76 -5.11 12.54
CA ASP A 203 17.52 -5.86 12.81
C ASP A 203 17.43 -5.86 14.34
N GLN A 204 16.46 -5.14 14.92
CA GLN A 204 16.14 -5.40 16.31
C GLN A 204 15.78 -6.87 16.39
N GLU A 205 16.67 -7.65 17.00
CA GLU A 205 16.36 -8.96 17.54
C GLU A 205 15.07 -8.79 18.33
N MET A 206 14.02 -9.42 17.79
CA MET A 206 12.73 -9.55 18.44
C MET A 206 12.99 -10.12 19.83
N PRO A 207 12.41 -9.57 20.91
CA PRO A 207 12.56 -10.18 22.22
C PRO A 207 12.15 -11.65 22.14
N ASP A 208 13.11 -12.50 22.46
CA ASP A 208 12.93 -13.91 22.76
C ASP A 208 11.77 -14.05 23.75
N SER A 209 10.81 -14.92 23.42
CA SER A 209 9.65 -15.30 24.24
C SER A 209 8.54 -14.24 24.45
N THR A 210 7.81 -13.91 23.39
CA THR A 210 6.35 -13.97 23.49
C THR A 210 5.83 -14.84 22.36
N ASP A 211 5.36 -16.04 22.70
CA ASP A 211 4.49 -16.85 21.87
C ASP A 211 3.17 -16.08 21.64
N VAL A 212 3.21 -15.01 20.85
CA VAL A 212 2.01 -14.51 20.20
C VAL A 212 1.83 -15.42 19.00
N THR A 213 1.21 -16.57 19.23
CA THR A 213 0.50 -17.27 18.16
C THR A 213 -0.58 -16.28 17.71
N LEU A 214 -0.24 -15.35 16.80
CA LEU A 214 -1.20 -14.40 16.25
C LEU A 214 -2.29 -15.27 15.65
N ALA A 215 -3.49 -15.19 16.24
CA ALA A 215 -4.60 -16.10 16.04
C ALA A 215 -5.29 -15.81 14.70
N THR A 216 -4.51 -15.78 13.64
CA THR A 216 -4.92 -15.43 12.31
C THR A 216 -3.89 -16.05 11.40
N ASP A 217 -4.31 -16.73 10.33
CA ASP A 217 -3.48 -17.34 9.30
C ASP A 217 -2.66 -16.28 8.53
N CYS A 218 -1.83 -15.56 9.25
CA CYS A 218 -1.05 -14.42 8.81
C CYS A 218 0.35 -14.92 8.53
N GLY A 219 0.66 -14.99 7.24
CA GLY A 219 2.02 -15.26 6.78
C GLY A 219 3.02 -14.22 7.29
N PRO A 220 4.30 -14.33 6.89
CA PRO A 220 5.38 -13.47 7.40
C PRO A 220 5.25 -11.97 7.02
N LEU A 221 4.28 -11.61 6.19
CA LEU A 221 4.01 -10.26 5.72
C LEU A 221 2.90 -9.58 6.55
N PHE A 222 3.21 -9.26 7.80
CA PHE A 222 2.30 -8.56 8.71
C PHE A 222 2.92 -7.30 9.31
N PHE A 223 2.05 -6.42 9.80
CA PHE A 223 2.40 -5.30 10.68
C PHE A 223 1.62 -5.45 11.98
N TYR A 224 2.29 -5.22 13.11
CA TYR A 224 1.66 -5.14 14.42
C TYR A 224 2.04 -3.83 15.10
N GLY A 225 1.06 -3.03 15.46
CA GLY A 225 1.29 -1.74 16.12
C GLY A 225 0.14 -0.76 15.98
N PRO A 226 0.35 0.52 16.31
CA PRO A 226 -0.72 1.53 16.29
C PRO A 226 -1.13 1.92 14.87
N LEU A 227 -2.44 1.95 14.62
CA LEU A 227 -3.05 2.45 13.37
C LEU A 227 -3.88 3.72 13.58
N SER A 228 -4.10 4.13 14.84
CA SER A 228 -4.84 5.33 15.22
C SER A 228 -4.28 5.89 16.53
N GLU A 229 -4.64 7.13 16.89
CA GLU A 229 -4.37 7.70 18.23
C GLU A 229 -5.10 6.95 19.35
N LYS A 230 -6.20 6.26 19.03
CA LYS A 230 -6.91 5.44 20.03
C LYS A 230 -5.99 4.32 20.51
N GLU A 231 -5.91 4.15 21.83
CA GLU A 231 -5.20 3.03 22.46
C GLU A 231 -5.64 1.70 21.84
N GLY A 232 -4.67 0.86 21.53
CA GLY A 232 -4.87 -0.46 20.91
C GLY A 232 -3.83 -0.76 19.85
N ASN A 233 -3.45 -2.03 19.75
CA ASN A 233 -2.59 -2.51 18.69
C ASN A 233 -3.45 -3.11 17.58
N TYR A 234 -2.98 -2.94 16.34
CA TYR A 234 -3.64 -3.45 15.16
C TYR A 234 -2.72 -4.44 14.48
N LEU A 235 -3.27 -5.58 14.07
CA LEU A 235 -2.61 -6.53 13.20
C LEU A 235 -3.11 -6.30 11.78
N LEU A 236 -2.21 -5.87 10.91
CA LEU A 236 -2.44 -5.81 9.46
C LEU A 236 -1.78 -7.02 8.82
N CYS A 237 -2.54 -7.73 8.00
CA CYS A 237 -2.17 -9.05 7.53
C CYS A 237 -2.63 -9.27 6.09
N GLY A 238 -1.65 -9.31 5.19
CA GLY A 238 -1.89 -9.71 3.81
C GLY A 238 -1.98 -11.23 3.70
N LYS A 239 -2.91 -11.74 2.89
CA LYS A 239 -3.08 -13.18 2.65
C LYS A 239 -3.09 -13.52 1.16
N ASP A 240 -2.88 -14.80 0.86
CA ASP A 240 -2.79 -15.34 -0.50
C ASP A 240 -4.14 -15.29 -1.26
N ASP A 241 -5.22 -14.93 -0.58
CA ASP A 241 -6.53 -14.69 -1.20
C ASP A 241 -6.66 -13.29 -1.84
N GLY A 242 -5.56 -12.52 -1.89
CA GLY A 242 -5.53 -11.18 -2.46
C GLY A 242 -6.22 -10.14 -1.57
N LYS A 243 -6.27 -10.35 -0.25
CA LYS A 243 -6.84 -9.39 0.69
C LYS A 243 -5.84 -8.95 1.76
N LEU A 244 -6.02 -7.71 2.20
CA LEU A 244 -5.42 -7.18 3.42
C LEU A 244 -6.48 -7.16 4.53
N TYR A 245 -6.19 -7.81 5.63
CA TYR A 245 -7.03 -7.87 6.82
C TYR A 245 -6.50 -6.95 7.90
N CYS A 246 -7.40 -6.30 8.63
CA CYS A 246 -7.09 -5.55 9.83
C CYS A 246 -7.84 -6.13 11.02
N TYR A 247 -7.11 -6.42 12.10
CA TYR A 247 -7.68 -6.87 13.37
C TYR A 247 -7.25 -5.90 14.46
N ARG A 248 -8.14 -5.64 15.42
CA ARG A 248 -7.81 -4.90 16.63
C ARG A 248 -7.50 -5.88 17.76
N TYR A 249 -6.38 -5.68 18.42
CA TYR A 249 -5.95 -6.39 19.62
C TYR A 249 -5.96 -5.41 20.80
N GLU A 250 -6.51 -5.86 21.92
CA GLU A 250 -6.52 -5.15 23.21
C GLU A 250 -5.32 -5.57 24.06
#